data_AF-A0A545UJB8-F1
#
_entry.id   AF-A0A545UJB8-F1
#
_cell.length_a   1.000
_cell.length_b   1.000
_cell.length_c   1.000
_cell.angle_alpha   90.00
_cell.angle_beta   90.00
_cell.angle_gamma   90.00
#
_symmetry.space_group_name_H-M   'P 1'
#
loop_
_entity.id
_entity.type
_entity.pdbx_description
1 polymer ?
#
loop_
_entity_poly.entity_id
_entity_poly.type
_entity_poly.pdbx_seq_one_letter_code
_entity_poly.pdbx_strand_id
1 'polypeptide(L)'
;MSDSPQPENKPVMAVSNDFNQHKQHDGQQDSRLFKFFSFLSLTDYEVLRECGKYDRTLVYAMVFRQLVTFAFTCLLFTYGVSMFLSFEAAIVVGFIFALTLFFLDQAIIGSDWALKNPFKGGIPFRSLMGLLPRIIYSLIIAVGLATLAEISLQANAIDEQIQKESNEKNREYFAKLEKYEQELETGISVDRKKVEDIQVEIQQLSERKTRYELASKTNDADTLGNTLAVKQSNLSELQHTQQVLISEISSINERLAKSREEYSFWFNEALLERTGKDGRAPTEGPKYRRAVATYTDLQEQINLLEGSLTDAQAKLEALKPGIETATSELNEVQKERNDLVLNETSYEQIKEDIFGLQEKLVVAKTDLNLAIEKKQQKLDEYRVKLEKDGLFYEVKTGMLRRYLALKNIHSDPEIGQAASLFSLLLKIFFIAIELMPVIIKLFFSPFSFYSLRMYRKMQIALLEEEELLEAAKAERKKARENRIKEAGELDAVNAI
;
A
#
# COMPACT_ATOMS: atom_id res chain seq x y z
N MET A 1 -90.98 -16.71 -48.28
CA MET A 1 -91.55 -15.52 -48.97
C MET A 1 -91.23 -14.35 -48.07
N SER A 2 -90.01 -13.82 -48.22
CA SER A 2 -89.64 -12.75 -49.15
C SER A 2 -90.13 -11.41 -48.61
N ASP A 3 -89.23 -10.68 -47.97
CA ASP A 3 -89.03 -9.28 -48.29
C ASP A 3 -87.63 -8.86 -47.85
N SER A 4 -86.85 -8.49 -48.86
CA SER A 4 -85.48 -8.01 -48.76
C SER A 4 -85.47 -6.59 -48.18
N PRO A 5 -84.65 -6.27 -47.17
CA PRO A 5 -84.52 -4.90 -46.70
C PRO A 5 -83.65 -4.07 -47.66
N GLN A 6 -84.17 -2.91 -48.04
CA GLN A 6 -83.49 -1.90 -48.85
C GLN A 6 -82.21 -1.38 -48.17
N PRO A 7 -81.16 -1.01 -48.94
CA PRO A 7 -79.97 -0.39 -48.39
C PRO A 7 -80.21 1.09 -48.04
N GLU A 8 -80.08 1.42 -46.75
CA GLU A 8 -79.97 2.80 -46.26
C GLU A 8 -78.74 3.49 -46.89
N ASN A 9 -79.01 4.47 -47.74
CA ASN A 9 -78.01 5.32 -48.36
C ASN A 9 -77.63 6.44 -47.36
N LYS A 10 -76.67 6.17 -46.47
CA LYS A 10 -76.08 7.21 -45.62
C LYS A 10 -75.07 8.02 -46.46
N PRO A 11 -75.19 9.35 -46.54
CA PRO A 11 -74.23 10.17 -47.24
C PRO A 11 -72.86 10.05 -46.56
N VAL A 12 -71.85 9.76 -47.38
CA VAL A 12 -70.43 9.87 -47.01
C VAL A 12 -70.22 11.31 -46.52
N MET A 13 -70.06 11.48 -45.22
CA MET A 13 -69.50 12.73 -44.69
C MET A 13 -68.12 12.87 -45.32
N ALA A 14 -67.99 13.86 -46.20
CA ALA A 14 -66.71 14.39 -46.60
C ALA A 14 -65.95 14.73 -45.30
N VAL A 15 -64.88 13.98 -45.03
CA VAL A 15 -63.87 14.39 -44.06
C VAL A 15 -63.33 15.70 -44.62
N SER A 16 -63.79 16.81 -44.03
CA SER A 16 -63.27 18.13 -44.32
C SER A 16 -61.76 18.09 -44.15
N ASN A 17 -61.05 18.57 -45.18
CA ASN A 17 -59.65 18.89 -45.11
C ASN A 17 -59.45 20.08 -44.14
N ASP A 18 -59.56 19.84 -42.84
CA ASP A 18 -59.15 20.78 -41.79
C ASP A 18 -57.64 20.67 -41.53
N PHE A 19 -56.84 20.63 -42.61
CA PHE A 19 -55.37 20.64 -42.53
C PHE A 19 -54.78 22.06 -42.46
N ASN A 20 -55.61 23.11 -42.45
CA ASN A 20 -55.15 24.51 -42.56
C ASN A 20 -55.54 25.45 -41.41
N GLN A 21 -56.06 24.97 -40.27
CA GLN A 21 -56.49 25.84 -39.16
C GLN A 21 -55.86 25.55 -37.78
N HIS A 22 -54.60 25.15 -37.74
CA HIS A 22 -53.75 25.30 -36.55
C HIS A 22 -52.40 25.95 -36.92
N LYS A 23 -52.46 27.16 -37.48
CA LYS A 23 -51.35 28.12 -37.42
C LYS A 23 -51.70 29.13 -36.33
N GLN A 24 -50.72 29.40 -35.46
CA GLN A 24 -50.74 30.32 -34.32
C GLN A 24 -51.17 29.70 -32.98
N HIS A 25 -50.34 28.79 -32.47
CA HIS A 25 -50.04 28.81 -31.05
C HIS A 25 -48.54 28.70 -30.83
N ASP A 26 -48.04 29.66 -30.06
CA ASP A 26 -46.74 29.80 -29.43
C ASP A 26 -45.53 30.03 -30.34
N GLY A 27 -45.15 31.31 -30.43
CA GLY A 27 -43.77 31.74 -30.60
C GLY A 27 -42.92 31.28 -29.42
N GLN A 28 -42.78 29.96 -29.26
CA GLN A 28 -41.78 29.36 -28.42
C GLN A 28 -40.44 29.79 -29.02
N GLN A 29 -39.70 30.64 -28.30
CA GLN A 29 -38.31 30.95 -28.61
C GLN A 29 -37.62 29.61 -28.86
N ASP A 30 -37.31 29.36 -30.12
CA ASP A 30 -36.64 28.15 -30.52
C ASP A 30 -35.28 28.12 -29.84
N SER A 31 -35.16 27.27 -28.81
CA SER A 31 -33.96 27.20 -28.00
C SER A 31 -32.78 26.99 -28.93
N ARG A 32 -31.77 27.86 -28.85
CA ARG A 32 -30.53 27.75 -29.63
C ARG A 32 -29.90 26.37 -29.50
N LEU A 33 -30.13 25.70 -28.37
CA LEU A 33 -29.78 24.29 -28.15
C LEU A 33 -30.44 23.38 -29.18
N PHE A 34 -31.74 23.47 -29.43
CA PHE A 34 -32.42 22.59 -30.37
C PHE A 34 -31.86 22.73 -31.80
N LYS A 35 -31.56 23.96 -32.24
CA LYS A 35 -30.86 24.21 -33.52
C LYS A 35 -29.47 23.59 -33.55
N PHE A 36 -28.73 23.69 -32.44
CA PHE A 36 -27.42 23.06 -32.28
C PHE A 36 -27.48 21.52 -32.33
N PHE A 37 -28.46 20.91 -31.66
CA PHE A 37 -28.70 19.46 -31.71
C PHE A 37 -29.12 18.98 -33.11
N SER A 38 -29.94 19.75 -33.84
CA SER A 38 -30.25 19.47 -35.24
C SER A 38 -29.02 19.54 -36.14
N PHE A 39 -28.15 20.54 -35.93
CA PHE A 39 -26.88 20.66 -36.65
C PHE A 39 -25.94 19.47 -36.39
N LEU A 40 -25.73 19.11 -35.12
CA LEU A 40 -24.84 17.99 -34.77
C LEU A 40 -25.35 16.64 -35.26
N SER A 41 -26.66 16.46 -35.41
CA SER A 41 -27.25 15.23 -35.96
C SER A 41 -27.42 15.26 -37.49
N LEU A 42 -27.05 16.35 -38.16
CA LEU A 42 -27.33 16.60 -39.58
C LEU A 42 -28.81 16.42 -39.95
N THR A 43 -29.71 16.81 -39.04
CA THR A 43 -31.16 16.79 -39.29
C THR A 43 -31.65 18.18 -39.65
N ASP A 44 -32.51 18.28 -40.66
CA ASP A 44 -33.27 19.50 -40.96
C ASP A 44 -34.13 19.88 -39.75
N TYR A 45 -33.79 21.03 -39.22
CA TYR A 45 -34.42 21.64 -38.06
C TYR A 45 -35.92 21.88 -38.25
N GLU A 46 -36.35 22.31 -39.44
CA GLU A 46 -37.74 22.65 -39.72
C GLU A 46 -38.61 21.39 -39.69
N VAL A 47 -38.13 20.33 -40.36
CA VAL A 47 -38.84 19.05 -40.39
C VAL A 47 -38.86 18.40 -39.00
N LEU A 48 -37.77 18.49 -38.23
CA LEU A 48 -37.69 17.92 -36.88
C LEU A 48 -38.59 18.65 -35.86
N ARG A 49 -38.75 19.97 -36.00
CA ARG A 49 -39.66 20.76 -35.15
C ARG A 49 -41.10 20.29 -35.26
N GLU A 50 -41.51 19.93 -36.45
CA GLU A 50 -42.86 19.43 -36.73
C GLU A 50 -43.06 17.95 -36.37
N CYS A 51 -41.99 17.24 -35.97
CA CYS A 51 -42.06 15.85 -35.56
C CYS A 51 -42.47 15.66 -34.09
N GLY A 52 -42.99 14.47 -33.79
CA GLY A 52 -43.41 14.09 -32.44
C GLY A 52 -42.28 14.13 -31.42
N LYS A 53 -42.63 14.13 -30.13
CA LYS A 53 -41.67 14.11 -29.01
C LYS A 53 -40.70 12.93 -29.10
N TYR A 54 -41.13 11.80 -29.67
CA TYR A 54 -40.32 10.60 -29.86
C TYR A 54 -39.09 10.86 -30.76
N ASP A 55 -39.29 11.40 -31.97
CA ASP A 55 -38.19 11.67 -32.91
C ASP A 55 -37.21 12.73 -32.36
N ARG A 56 -37.74 13.74 -31.67
CA ARG A 56 -36.90 14.75 -30.99
C ARG A 56 -36.05 14.15 -29.88
N THR A 57 -36.63 13.27 -29.06
CA THR A 57 -35.89 12.55 -27.99
C THR A 57 -34.83 11.65 -28.58
N LEU A 58 -35.12 10.98 -29.71
CA LEU A 58 -34.18 10.11 -30.40
C LEU A 58 -32.98 10.90 -30.94
N VAL A 59 -33.21 12.07 -31.54
CA VAL A 59 -32.12 12.98 -31.97
C VAL A 59 -31.29 13.45 -30.78
N TYR A 60 -31.91 13.86 -29.68
CA TYR A 60 -31.19 14.25 -28.47
C TYR A 60 -30.33 13.11 -27.90
N ALA A 61 -30.87 11.90 -27.82
CA ALA A 61 -30.14 10.72 -27.34
C ALA A 61 -28.95 10.37 -28.24
N MET A 62 -29.10 10.50 -29.57
CA MET A 62 -28.02 10.26 -30.53
C MET A 62 -26.88 11.26 -30.38
N VAL A 63 -27.19 12.56 -30.29
CA VAL A 63 -26.18 13.62 -30.12
C VAL A 63 -25.53 13.53 -28.74
N PHE A 64 -26.31 13.29 -27.69
CA PHE A 64 -25.76 13.10 -26.34
C PHE A 64 -24.76 11.93 -26.31
N ARG A 65 -25.13 10.80 -26.91
CA ARG A 65 -24.22 9.66 -27.07
C ARG A 65 -22.95 10.05 -27.81
N GLN A 66 -23.07 10.77 -28.92
CA GLN A 66 -21.93 11.21 -29.72
C GLN A 66 -20.98 12.14 -28.94
N LEU A 67 -21.52 13.03 -28.10
CA LEU A 67 -20.73 13.88 -27.22
C LEU A 67 -20.01 13.09 -26.12
N VAL A 68 -20.67 12.10 -25.52
CA VAL A 68 -20.06 11.22 -24.52
C VAL A 68 -18.96 10.38 -25.15
N THR A 69 -19.21 9.76 -26.31
CA THR A 69 -18.20 9.02 -27.07
C THR A 69 -17.03 9.94 -27.42
N PHE A 70 -17.28 11.14 -27.93
CA PHE A 70 -16.22 12.12 -28.22
C PHE A 70 -15.36 12.45 -27.00
N ALA A 71 -15.97 12.78 -25.86
CA ALA A 71 -15.25 13.10 -24.64
C ALA A 71 -14.40 11.93 -24.16
N PHE A 72 -14.97 10.72 -24.18
CA PHE A 72 -14.29 9.51 -23.74
C PHE A 72 -13.15 9.11 -24.68
N THR A 73 -13.37 9.14 -25.99
CA THR A 73 -12.34 8.93 -27.01
C THR A 73 -11.24 9.98 -26.89
N CYS A 74 -11.58 11.26 -26.72
CA CYS A 74 -10.60 12.33 -26.52
C CYS A 74 -9.74 12.07 -25.28
N LEU A 75 -10.33 11.71 -24.15
CA LEU A 75 -9.60 11.38 -22.92
C LEU A 75 -8.67 10.18 -23.11
N LEU A 76 -9.17 9.08 -23.67
CA LEU A 76 -8.37 7.87 -23.89
C LEU A 76 -7.23 8.07 -24.89
N PHE A 77 -7.49 8.75 -26.01
CA PHE A 77 -6.43 9.06 -26.97
C PHE A 77 -5.43 10.06 -26.42
N THR A 78 -5.88 11.08 -25.67
CA THR A 78 -4.97 12.00 -24.98
C THR A 78 -4.07 11.25 -24.01
N TYR A 79 -4.65 10.38 -23.18
CA TYR A 79 -3.89 9.54 -22.26
C TYR A 79 -2.91 8.62 -23.00
N GLY A 80 -3.39 7.90 -24.02
CA GLY A 80 -2.57 6.98 -24.82
C GLY A 80 -1.41 7.69 -25.53
N VAL A 81 -1.66 8.86 -26.11
CA VAL A 81 -0.64 9.67 -26.80
C VAL A 81 0.30 10.35 -25.81
N SER A 82 -0.16 10.69 -24.59
CA SER A 82 0.70 11.26 -23.55
C SER A 82 1.81 10.33 -23.09
N MET A 83 1.72 9.04 -23.40
CA MET A 83 2.81 8.08 -23.18
C MET A 83 3.96 8.22 -24.20
N PHE A 84 3.77 8.98 -25.29
CA PHE A 84 4.76 9.16 -26.36
C PHE A 84 5.17 10.62 -26.56
N LEU A 85 4.24 11.56 -26.34
CA LEU A 85 4.42 12.99 -26.56
C LEU A 85 4.24 13.75 -25.26
N SER A 86 4.73 14.99 -25.22
CA SER A 86 4.40 15.93 -24.13
C SER A 86 2.89 16.02 -23.96
N PHE A 87 2.44 16.20 -22.71
CA PHE A 87 1.02 16.28 -22.38
C PHE A 87 0.23 17.29 -23.25
N GLU A 88 0.83 18.45 -23.54
CA GLU A 88 0.23 19.48 -24.40
C GLU A 88 -0.02 18.96 -25.83
N ALA A 89 1.00 18.38 -26.47
CA ALA A 89 0.87 17.76 -27.79
C ALA A 89 -0.11 16.57 -27.78
N ALA A 90 -0.16 15.81 -26.68
CA ALA A 90 -1.09 14.70 -26.54
C ALA A 90 -2.56 15.14 -26.49
N ILE A 91 -2.86 16.26 -25.81
CA ILE A 91 -4.20 16.86 -25.81
C ILE A 91 -4.60 17.26 -27.23
N VAL A 92 -3.71 17.94 -27.97
CA VAL A 92 -3.99 18.40 -29.33
C VAL A 92 -4.25 17.22 -30.26
N VAL A 93 -3.39 16.21 -30.24
CA VAL A 93 -3.53 15.00 -31.07
C VAL A 93 -4.78 14.21 -30.68
N GLY A 94 -5.02 14.01 -29.37
CA GLY A 94 -6.20 13.32 -28.88
C GLY A 94 -7.50 13.99 -29.29
N PHE A 95 -7.53 15.33 -29.24
CA PHE A 95 -8.67 16.13 -29.72
C PHE A 95 -8.89 15.99 -31.22
N ILE A 96 -7.82 16.06 -32.05
CA ILE A 96 -7.92 15.89 -33.51
C ILE A 96 -8.48 14.51 -33.89
N PHE A 97 -7.99 13.45 -33.24
CA PHE A 97 -8.49 12.10 -33.47
C PHE A 97 -9.95 11.96 -33.05
N ALA A 98 -10.31 12.44 -31.86
CA ALA A 98 -11.69 12.41 -31.39
C ALA A 98 -12.63 13.22 -32.31
N LEU A 99 -12.18 14.37 -32.82
CA LEU A 99 -12.95 15.21 -33.75
C LEU A 99 -13.17 14.51 -35.10
N THR A 100 -12.15 13.81 -35.60
CA THR A 100 -12.23 13.03 -36.84
C THR A 100 -13.26 11.91 -36.70
N LEU A 101 -13.24 11.19 -35.58
CA LEU A 101 -14.23 10.15 -35.28
C LEU A 101 -15.63 10.74 -35.07
N PHE A 102 -15.72 11.90 -34.42
CA PHE A 102 -16.97 12.62 -34.25
C PHE A 102 -17.62 12.95 -35.60
N PHE A 103 -16.87 13.47 -36.57
CA PHE A 103 -17.41 13.77 -37.90
C PHE A 103 -17.78 12.52 -38.70
N LEU A 104 -17.04 11.42 -38.54
CA LEU A 104 -17.37 10.15 -39.15
C LEU A 104 -18.70 9.61 -38.60
N ASP A 105 -18.87 9.63 -37.28
CA ASP A 105 -20.12 9.26 -36.60
C ASP A 105 -21.28 10.20 -37.00
N GLN A 106 -21.02 11.50 -37.15
CA GLN A 106 -21.99 12.49 -37.61
C GLN A 106 -22.46 12.19 -39.04
N ALA A 107 -21.53 11.89 -39.95
CA ALA A 107 -21.83 11.56 -41.34
C ALA A 107 -22.66 10.26 -41.44
N ILE A 108 -22.39 9.29 -40.57
CA ILE A 108 -23.17 8.05 -40.49
C ILE A 108 -24.59 8.35 -40.01
N ILE A 109 -24.76 9.14 -38.94
CA ILE A 109 -26.08 9.55 -38.46
C ILE A 109 -26.86 10.28 -39.56
N GLY A 110 -26.20 11.18 -40.31
CA GLY A 110 -26.81 11.86 -41.45
C GLY A 110 -27.23 10.89 -42.58
N SER A 111 -26.36 9.96 -42.94
CA SER A 111 -26.64 8.95 -43.97
C SER A 111 -27.81 8.03 -43.60
N ASP A 112 -27.93 7.73 -42.31
CA ASP A 112 -28.98 6.91 -41.72
C ASP A 112 -30.38 7.54 -41.88
N TRP A 113 -30.44 8.88 -41.88
CA TRP A 113 -31.68 9.64 -42.12
C TRP A 113 -32.02 9.76 -43.61
N ALA A 114 -31.02 9.78 -44.49
CA ALA A 114 -31.20 10.00 -45.93
C ALA A 114 -31.65 8.74 -46.71
N LEU A 115 -31.39 7.53 -46.22
CA LEU A 115 -31.45 6.30 -47.02
C LEU A 115 -32.66 5.37 -46.81
N LYS A 116 -33.61 5.70 -45.91
CA LYS A 116 -34.73 4.79 -45.62
C LYS A 116 -35.87 5.01 -46.61
N ASN A 117 -35.89 4.26 -47.72
CA ASN A 117 -37.06 4.20 -48.61
C ASN A 117 -38.18 3.37 -47.92
N PRO A 118 -39.29 3.99 -47.49
CA PRO A 118 -40.27 3.33 -46.63
C PRO A 118 -41.19 2.34 -47.37
N PHE A 119 -41.08 2.23 -48.70
CA PHE A 119 -42.03 1.50 -49.55
C PHE A 119 -41.49 0.21 -50.20
N LYS A 120 -40.22 -0.17 -49.99
CA LYS A 120 -39.67 -1.44 -50.50
C LYS A 120 -39.61 -2.51 -49.40
N GLY A 121 -40.64 -3.35 -49.30
CA GLY A 121 -40.71 -4.50 -48.40
C GLY A 121 -39.87 -5.70 -48.88
N GLY A 122 -38.54 -5.56 -48.88
CA GLY A 122 -37.59 -6.63 -49.18
C GLY A 122 -36.56 -6.80 -48.07
N ILE A 123 -35.93 -7.97 -47.97
CA ILE A 123 -34.94 -8.30 -46.93
C ILE A 123 -33.82 -7.23 -46.92
N PRO A 124 -33.45 -6.69 -45.74
CA PRO A 124 -32.59 -5.52 -45.57
C PRO A 124 -31.08 -5.77 -45.84
N PHE A 125 -30.72 -6.61 -46.81
CA PHE A 125 -29.31 -6.94 -47.08
C PHE A 125 -28.48 -5.71 -47.49
N ARG A 126 -29.06 -4.77 -48.24
CA ARG A 126 -28.40 -3.51 -48.61
C ARG A 126 -28.18 -2.57 -47.42
N SER A 127 -29.10 -2.52 -46.46
CA SER A 127 -28.89 -1.71 -45.24
C SER A 127 -27.90 -2.38 -44.28
N LEU A 128 -27.80 -3.72 -44.28
CA LEU A 128 -26.77 -4.44 -43.53
C LEU A 128 -25.37 -4.17 -44.10
N MET A 129 -25.23 -4.16 -45.43
CA MET A 129 -23.99 -3.80 -46.13
C MET A 129 -23.52 -2.37 -45.84
N GLY A 130 -24.45 -1.42 -45.69
CA GLY A 130 -24.13 -0.03 -45.29
C GLY A 130 -23.63 0.10 -43.84
N LEU A 131 -23.99 -0.84 -42.96
CA LEU A 131 -23.53 -0.88 -41.57
C LEU A 131 -22.20 -1.63 -41.40
N LEU A 132 -21.74 -2.38 -42.41
CA LEU A 132 -20.52 -3.18 -42.32
C LEU A 132 -19.25 -2.33 -42.10
N PRO A 133 -19.01 -1.22 -42.85
CA PRO A 133 -17.88 -0.35 -42.55
C PRO A 133 -17.92 0.17 -41.11
N ARG A 134 -19.13 0.40 -40.59
CA ARG A 134 -19.35 0.85 -39.22
C ARG A 134 -18.91 -0.17 -38.18
N ILE A 135 -19.38 -1.39 -38.33
CA ILE A 135 -19.01 -2.49 -37.45
C ILE A 135 -17.49 -2.69 -37.48
N ILE A 136 -16.85 -2.60 -38.66
CA ILE A 136 -15.40 -2.78 -38.81
C ILE A 136 -14.63 -1.66 -38.10
N TYR A 137 -14.93 -0.38 -38.34
CA TYR A 137 -14.19 0.70 -37.66
C TYR A 137 -14.45 0.71 -36.16
N SER A 138 -15.69 0.48 -35.72
CA SER A 138 -16.05 0.38 -34.30
C SER A 138 -15.29 -0.75 -33.62
N LEU A 139 -15.10 -1.89 -34.29
CA LEU A 139 -14.29 -2.99 -33.76
C LEU A 139 -12.81 -2.61 -33.63
N ILE A 140 -12.23 -1.98 -34.65
CA ILE A 140 -10.83 -1.53 -34.62
C ILE A 140 -10.61 -0.53 -33.47
N ILE A 141 -11.49 0.46 -33.34
CA ILE A 141 -11.43 1.46 -32.26
C ILE A 141 -11.63 0.79 -30.91
N ALA A 142 -12.65 -0.05 -30.74
CA ALA A 142 -12.92 -0.74 -29.49
C ALA A 142 -11.72 -1.59 -29.03
N VAL A 143 -11.08 -2.33 -29.95
CA VAL A 143 -9.88 -3.13 -29.62
C VAL A 143 -8.69 -2.23 -29.25
N GLY A 144 -8.49 -1.14 -29.98
CA GLY A 144 -7.43 -0.16 -29.69
C GLY A 144 -7.62 0.51 -28.33
N LEU A 145 -8.83 1.01 -28.05
CA LEU A 145 -9.21 1.61 -26.78
C LEU A 145 -9.12 0.61 -25.62
N ALA A 146 -9.57 -0.63 -25.83
CA ALA A 146 -9.47 -1.69 -24.83
C ALA A 146 -8.02 -1.98 -24.45
N THR A 147 -7.11 -1.98 -25.44
CA THR A 147 -5.68 -2.22 -25.20
C THR A 147 -5.03 -1.05 -24.44
N LEU A 148 -5.39 0.19 -24.78
CA LEU A 148 -4.92 1.37 -24.04
C LEU A 148 -5.45 1.39 -22.60
N ALA A 149 -6.74 1.09 -22.42
CA ALA A 149 -7.37 0.99 -21.11
C ALA A 149 -6.77 -0.15 -20.27
N GLU A 150 -6.47 -1.29 -20.88
CA GLU A 150 -5.80 -2.41 -20.22
C GLU A 150 -4.41 -2.01 -19.70
N ILE A 151 -3.61 -1.36 -20.54
CA ILE A 151 -2.28 -0.85 -20.14
C ILE A 151 -2.40 0.19 -19.01
N SER A 152 -3.42 1.04 -19.06
CA SER A 152 -3.69 2.02 -18.00
C SER A 152 -4.08 1.36 -16.67
N LEU A 153 -5.01 0.39 -16.73
CA LEU A 153 -5.55 -0.27 -15.54
C LEU A 153 -4.53 -1.20 -14.87
N GLN A 154 -3.63 -1.79 -15.67
CA GLN A 154 -2.57 -2.68 -15.20
C GLN A 154 -1.22 -1.97 -15.07
N ALA A 155 -1.19 -0.63 -15.03
CA ALA A 155 0.05 0.15 -15.01
C ALA A 155 1.00 -0.29 -13.88
N ASN A 156 0.47 -0.55 -12.68
CA ASN A 156 1.28 -1.00 -11.54
C ASN A 156 1.92 -2.37 -11.76
N ALA A 157 1.15 -3.34 -12.25
CA ALA A 157 1.66 -4.69 -12.53
C ALA A 157 2.69 -4.67 -13.67
N ILE A 158 2.47 -3.81 -14.68
CA ILE A 158 3.43 -3.58 -15.76
C ILE A 158 4.73 -2.99 -15.21
N ASP A 159 4.64 -1.98 -14.34
CA ASP A 159 5.81 -1.32 -13.76
C ASP A 159 6.59 -2.28 -12.85
N GLU A 160 5.91 -3.11 -12.07
CA GLU A 160 6.52 -4.18 -11.27
C GLU A 160 7.24 -5.21 -12.15
N GLN A 161 6.62 -5.66 -13.24
CA GLN A 161 7.24 -6.61 -14.17
C GLN A 161 8.48 -6.01 -14.85
N ILE A 162 8.42 -4.73 -15.21
CA ILE A 162 9.56 -4.00 -15.79
C ILE A 162 10.71 -3.91 -14.77
N GLN A 163 10.41 -3.64 -13.49
CA GLN A 163 11.40 -3.61 -12.42
C GLN A 163 12.01 -4.99 -12.15
N LYS A 164 11.19 -6.04 -12.13
CA LYS A 164 11.68 -7.42 -11.96
C LYS A 164 12.66 -7.80 -13.07
N GLU A 165 12.31 -7.55 -14.33
CA GLU A 165 13.19 -7.81 -15.47
C GLU A 165 14.47 -6.95 -15.42
N SER A 166 14.37 -5.70 -14.95
CA SER A 166 15.54 -4.84 -14.72
C SER A 166 16.46 -5.44 -13.66
N ASN A 167 15.92 -5.86 -12.52
CA ASN A 167 16.70 -6.43 -11.42
C ASN A 167 17.37 -7.75 -11.83
N GLU A 168 16.69 -8.58 -12.61
CA GLU A 168 17.26 -9.80 -13.16
C GLU A 168 18.42 -9.50 -14.12
N LYS A 169 18.25 -8.54 -15.03
CA LYS A 169 19.32 -8.13 -15.97
C LYS A 169 20.49 -7.44 -15.28
N ASN A 170 20.21 -6.66 -14.23
CA ASN A 170 21.20 -5.94 -13.43
C ASN A 170 21.77 -6.77 -12.28
N ARG A 171 21.43 -8.05 -12.17
CA ARG A 171 21.89 -8.91 -11.07
C ARG A 171 23.40 -9.00 -11.00
N GLU A 172 24.06 -9.16 -12.15
CA GLU A 172 25.52 -9.23 -12.21
C GLU A 172 26.17 -7.89 -11.86
N TYR A 173 25.58 -6.79 -12.32
CA TYR A 173 25.99 -5.43 -11.96
C TYR A 173 25.95 -5.23 -10.44
N PHE A 174 24.82 -5.55 -9.79
CA PHE A 174 24.67 -5.40 -8.34
C PHE A 174 25.62 -6.33 -7.57
N ALA A 175 25.79 -7.58 -7.99
CA ALA A 175 26.70 -8.52 -7.34
C ALA A 175 28.17 -8.03 -7.39
N LYS A 176 28.60 -7.46 -8.52
CA LYS A 176 29.95 -6.89 -8.66
C LYS A 176 30.12 -5.62 -7.83
N LEU A 177 29.09 -4.77 -7.78
CA LEU A 177 29.08 -3.55 -6.97
C LEU A 177 29.16 -3.88 -5.48
N GLU A 178 28.33 -4.82 -5.01
CA GLU A 178 28.29 -5.27 -3.61
C GLU A 178 29.62 -5.89 -3.19
N LYS A 179 30.21 -6.75 -4.02
CA LYS A 179 31.53 -7.33 -3.74
C LYS A 179 32.61 -6.25 -3.59
N TYR A 180 32.63 -5.28 -4.50
CA TYR A 180 33.58 -4.17 -4.44
C TYR A 180 33.34 -3.26 -3.23
N GLU A 181 32.07 -3.06 -2.87
CA GLU A 181 31.71 -2.35 -1.65
C GLU A 181 32.21 -3.06 -0.38
N GLN A 182 32.03 -4.38 -0.29
CA GLN A 182 32.53 -5.18 0.83
C GLN A 182 34.06 -5.10 0.95
N GLU A 183 34.78 -5.16 -0.18
CA GLU A 183 36.24 -4.99 -0.21
C GLU A 183 36.65 -3.63 0.38
N LEU A 184 35.96 -2.54 0.02
CA LEU A 184 36.22 -1.20 0.55
C LEU A 184 35.80 -1.03 2.02
N GLU A 185 34.74 -1.71 2.46
CA GLU A 185 34.22 -1.61 3.83
C GLU A 185 35.18 -2.21 4.87
N THR A 186 35.99 -3.22 4.50
CA THR A 186 36.96 -3.83 5.42
C THR A 186 37.91 -2.80 6.02
N GLY A 187 38.41 -1.85 5.22
CA GLY A 187 39.28 -0.76 5.70
C GLY A 187 38.55 0.20 6.65
N ILE A 188 37.32 0.60 6.30
CA ILE A 188 36.50 1.50 7.12
C ILE A 188 36.13 0.86 8.46
N SER A 189 35.88 -0.45 8.47
CA SER A 189 35.54 -1.18 9.71
C SER A 189 36.66 -1.10 10.75
N VAL A 190 37.92 -1.14 10.30
CA VAL A 190 39.10 -1.01 11.17
C VAL A 190 39.19 0.39 11.77
N ASP A 191 38.99 1.44 10.96
CA ASP A 191 39.05 2.82 11.44
C ASP A 191 37.85 3.18 12.32
N ARG A 192 36.66 2.65 12.02
CA ARG A 192 35.48 2.77 12.89
C ARG A 192 35.75 2.12 14.25
N LYS A 193 36.35 0.93 14.27
CA LYS A 193 36.70 0.25 15.51
C LYS A 193 37.72 1.05 16.34
N LYS A 194 38.74 1.65 15.71
CA LYS A 194 39.69 2.53 16.42
C LYS A 194 38.99 3.71 17.09
N VAL A 195 38.02 4.34 16.41
CA VAL A 195 37.22 5.44 16.98
C VAL A 195 36.42 4.94 18.18
N GLU A 196 35.78 3.77 18.07
CA GLU A 196 35.01 3.16 19.15
C GLU A 196 35.90 2.81 20.36
N ASP A 197 37.04 2.16 20.13
CA ASP A 197 38.00 1.79 21.18
C ASP A 197 38.48 3.03 21.96
N ILE A 198 38.83 4.13 21.26
CA ILE A 198 39.23 5.39 21.89
C ILE A 198 38.08 6.02 22.70
N GLN A 199 36.84 5.95 22.19
CA GLN A 199 35.67 6.48 22.90
C GLN A 199 35.39 5.72 24.19
N VAL A 200 35.50 4.38 24.15
CA VAL A 200 35.35 3.53 25.34
C VAL A 200 36.43 3.85 26.37
N GLU A 201 37.67 4.03 25.95
CA GLU A 201 38.77 4.40 26.85
C GLU A 201 38.55 5.76 27.51
N ILE A 202 38.13 6.78 26.73
CA ILE A 202 37.77 8.11 27.27
C ILE A 202 36.64 8.00 28.29
N GLN A 203 35.61 7.20 28.00
CA GLN A 203 34.47 7.02 28.91
C GLN A 203 34.92 6.39 30.24
N GLN A 204 35.70 5.31 30.20
CA GLN A 204 36.20 4.63 31.39
C GLN A 204 37.06 5.57 32.26
N LEU A 205 37.94 6.35 31.63
CA LEU A 205 38.76 7.34 32.34
C LEU A 205 37.92 8.49 32.91
N SER A 206 36.90 8.96 32.18
CA SER A 206 35.98 10.00 32.65
C SER A 206 35.15 9.54 33.85
N GLU A 207 34.71 8.28 33.87
CA GLU A 207 34.02 7.68 35.01
C GLU A 207 34.93 7.54 36.23
N ARG A 208 36.21 7.16 36.03
CA ARG A 208 37.22 7.12 37.10
C ARG A 208 37.48 8.52 37.66
N LYS A 209 37.66 9.51 36.79
CA LYS A 209 37.82 10.93 37.15
C LYS A 209 36.65 11.44 37.99
N THR A 210 35.42 11.16 37.56
CA THR A 210 34.20 11.61 38.23
C THR A 210 34.05 10.96 39.61
N ARG A 211 34.36 9.66 39.74
CA ARG A 211 34.37 8.96 41.03
C ARG A 211 35.34 9.58 42.00
N TYR A 212 36.56 9.89 41.55
CA TYR A 212 37.56 10.57 42.36
C TYR A 212 37.08 11.96 42.82
N GLU A 213 36.55 12.79 41.91
CA GLU A 213 36.07 14.14 42.25
C GLU A 213 34.91 14.13 43.25
N LEU A 214 34.06 13.11 43.20
CA LEU A 214 32.99 12.93 44.19
C LEU A 214 33.59 12.55 45.55
N ALA A 215 34.45 11.52 45.58
CA ALA A 215 35.09 11.03 46.79
C ALA A 215 35.95 12.11 47.48
N SER A 216 36.70 12.90 46.70
CA SER A 216 37.55 13.98 47.21
C SER A 216 36.78 15.17 47.78
N LYS A 217 35.52 15.38 47.37
CA LYS A 217 34.66 16.46 47.88
C LYS A 217 33.90 16.06 49.12
N THR A 218 33.52 14.79 49.25
CA THR A 218 32.68 14.31 50.35
C THR A 218 33.48 13.87 51.56
N ASN A 219 34.71 13.38 51.37
CA ASN A 219 35.42 12.66 52.41
C ASN A 219 36.87 13.12 52.59
N ASP A 220 37.30 13.28 53.83
CA ASP A 220 38.71 13.44 54.20
C ASP A 220 39.35 12.06 54.45
N ALA A 221 40.55 11.82 53.91
CA ALA A 221 41.23 10.54 53.97
C ALA A 221 41.44 10.06 55.41
N ASP A 222 41.72 10.99 56.32
CA ASP A 222 41.90 10.70 57.75
C ASP A 222 40.58 10.32 58.42
N THR A 223 39.47 10.99 58.05
CA THR A 223 38.14 10.65 58.56
C THR A 223 37.66 9.28 58.07
N LEU A 224 37.88 8.93 56.81
CA LEU A 224 37.59 7.60 56.26
C LEU A 224 38.44 6.51 56.91
N GLY A 225 39.73 6.80 57.16
CA GLY A 225 40.63 5.88 57.86
C GLY A 225 40.14 5.57 59.28
N ASN A 226 39.72 6.61 60.02
CA ASN A 226 39.17 6.45 61.35
C ASN A 226 37.82 5.71 61.34
N THR A 227 36.91 6.05 60.43
CA THR A 227 35.62 5.36 60.29
C THR A 227 35.82 3.88 59.93
N LEU A 228 36.75 3.57 59.02
CA LEU A 228 37.07 2.20 58.66
C LEU A 228 37.57 1.41 59.88
N ALA A 229 38.48 1.98 60.66
CA ALA A 229 39.00 1.34 61.88
C ALA A 229 37.89 1.06 62.90
N VAL A 230 36.98 2.03 63.11
CA VAL A 230 35.82 1.85 64.01
C VAL A 230 34.88 0.76 63.51
N LYS A 231 34.56 0.73 62.21
CA LYS A 231 33.68 -0.30 61.62
C LYS A 231 34.31 -1.69 61.65
N GLN A 232 35.62 -1.80 61.41
CA GLN A 232 36.37 -3.05 61.56
C GLN A 232 36.35 -3.55 63.01
N SER A 233 36.55 -2.66 63.98
CA SER A 233 36.47 -3.00 65.40
C SER A 233 35.07 -3.49 65.79
N ASN A 234 34.01 -2.80 65.34
CA ASN A 234 32.63 -3.20 65.61
C ASN A 234 32.30 -4.58 65.01
N LEU A 235 32.69 -4.83 63.76
CA LEU A 235 32.50 -6.14 63.13
C LEU A 235 33.25 -7.24 63.90
N SER A 236 34.49 -6.97 64.33
CA SER A 236 35.29 -7.91 65.12
C SER A 236 34.64 -8.22 66.47
N GLU A 237 34.03 -7.23 67.14
CA GLU A 237 33.34 -7.43 68.42
C GLU A 237 32.08 -8.29 68.27
N LEU A 238 31.29 -8.04 67.22
CA LEU A 238 30.12 -8.85 66.88
C LEU A 238 30.53 -10.30 66.55
N GLN A 239 31.57 -10.49 65.73
CA GLN A 239 32.10 -11.83 65.42
C GLN A 239 32.62 -12.56 66.67
N HIS A 240 33.26 -11.84 67.59
CA HIS A 240 33.69 -12.42 68.86
C HIS A 240 32.49 -12.87 69.71
N THR A 241 31.44 -12.05 69.80
CA THR A 241 30.20 -12.41 70.51
C THR A 241 29.51 -13.63 69.87
N GLN A 242 29.53 -13.71 68.54
CA GLN A 242 29.05 -14.88 67.80
C GLN A 242 29.82 -16.16 68.20
N GLN A 243 31.15 -16.07 68.24
CA GLN A 243 32.01 -17.21 68.60
C GLN A 243 31.75 -17.67 70.05
N VAL A 244 31.58 -16.73 70.98
CA VAL A 244 31.22 -17.04 72.38
C VAL A 244 29.88 -17.78 72.44
N LEU A 245 28.83 -17.29 71.76
CA LEU A 245 27.52 -17.95 71.74
C LEU A 245 27.57 -19.35 71.10
N ILE A 246 28.35 -19.53 70.03
CA ILE A 246 28.54 -20.86 69.41
C ILE A 246 29.19 -21.83 70.41
N SER A 247 30.21 -21.36 71.15
CA SER A 247 30.87 -22.18 72.17
C SER A 247 29.93 -22.53 73.34
N GLU A 248 29.08 -21.57 73.75
CA GLU A 248 28.07 -21.77 74.79
C GLU A 248 27.04 -22.83 74.36
N ILE A 249 26.48 -22.70 73.14
CA ILE A 249 25.55 -23.68 72.55
C ILE A 249 26.18 -25.07 72.49
N SER A 250 27.45 -25.17 72.08
CA SER A 250 28.18 -26.45 72.06
C SER A 250 28.27 -27.06 73.46
N SER A 251 28.61 -26.27 74.48
CA SER A 251 28.71 -26.73 75.86
C SER A 251 27.36 -27.17 76.44
N ILE A 252 26.28 -26.46 76.11
CA ILE A 252 24.92 -26.81 76.55
C ILE A 252 24.50 -28.13 75.90
N ASN A 253 24.72 -28.29 74.59
CA ASN A 253 24.41 -29.53 73.87
C ASN A 253 25.16 -30.75 74.41
N GLU A 254 26.45 -30.60 74.75
CA GLU A 254 27.23 -31.68 75.37
C GLU A 254 26.64 -32.11 76.71
N ARG A 255 26.29 -31.13 77.57
CA ARG A 255 25.62 -31.38 78.85
C ARG A 255 24.25 -32.04 78.65
N LEU A 256 23.48 -31.59 77.67
CA LEU A 256 22.17 -32.15 77.32
C LEU A 256 22.27 -33.60 76.86
N ALA A 257 23.25 -33.93 76.02
CA ALA A 257 23.51 -35.29 75.57
C ALA A 257 23.85 -36.22 76.74
N LYS A 258 24.75 -35.78 77.63
CA LYS A 258 25.12 -36.53 78.84
C LYS A 258 23.94 -36.72 79.79
N SER A 259 23.18 -35.67 80.07
CA SER A 259 21.99 -35.76 80.93
C SER A 259 20.91 -36.68 80.35
N ARG A 260 20.73 -36.71 79.02
CA ARG A 260 19.80 -37.64 78.36
C ARG A 260 20.26 -39.09 78.40
N GLU A 261 21.56 -39.34 78.27
CA GLU A 261 22.16 -40.67 78.42
C GLU A 261 21.95 -41.19 79.86
N GLU A 262 22.29 -40.37 80.86
CA GLU A 262 22.09 -40.69 82.28
C GLU A 262 20.61 -40.88 82.60
N TYR A 263 19.72 -40.04 82.05
CA TYR A 263 18.28 -40.18 82.21
C TYR A 263 17.79 -41.53 81.68
N SER A 264 18.19 -41.91 80.46
CA SER A 264 17.79 -43.19 79.86
C SER A 264 18.25 -44.37 80.70
N PHE A 265 19.48 -44.34 81.20
CA PHE A 265 20.00 -45.35 82.11
C PHE A 265 19.14 -45.49 83.37
N TRP A 266 18.91 -44.39 84.10
CA TRP A 266 18.16 -44.42 85.36
C TRP A 266 16.67 -44.72 85.17
N PHE A 267 16.08 -44.28 84.06
CA PHE A 267 14.71 -44.61 83.71
C PHE A 267 14.55 -46.11 83.43
N ASN A 268 15.46 -46.71 82.66
CA ASN A 268 15.47 -48.15 82.39
C ASN A 268 15.74 -48.96 83.66
N GLU A 269 16.63 -48.49 84.53
CA GLU A 269 16.88 -49.10 85.84
C GLU A 269 15.62 -49.10 86.71
N ALA A 270 14.88 -47.97 86.75
CA ALA A 270 13.61 -47.90 87.45
C ALA A 270 12.57 -48.86 86.85
N LEU A 271 12.53 -49.03 85.52
CA LEU A 271 11.64 -50.01 84.87
C LEU A 271 11.98 -51.46 85.23
N LEU A 272 13.26 -51.82 85.24
CA LEU A 272 13.71 -53.17 85.62
C LEU A 272 13.27 -53.52 87.04
N GLU A 273 13.45 -52.61 88.00
CA GLU A 273 13.02 -52.77 89.39
C GLU A 273 11.48 -52.86 89.54
N ARG A 274 10.69 -52.30 88.61
CA ARG A 274 9.22 -52.48 88.58
C ARG A 274 8.79 -53.88 88.14
N THR A 275 9.60 -54.58 87.35
CA THR A 275 9.23 -55.91 86.81
C THR A 275 9.43 -57.06 87.80
N GLY A 276 10.08 -56.82 88.95
CA GLY A 276 10.21 -57.83 90.03
C GLY A 276 11.05 -59.07 89.68
N LYS A 277 11.82 -59.04 88.58
CA LYS A 277 12.64 -60.18 88.12
C LYS A 277 13.72 -60.63 89.12
N ASP A 278 14.08 -59.78 90.08
CA ASP A 278 15.08 -60.05 91.12
C ASP A 278 14.49 -60.60 92.44
N GLY A 279 13.23 -61.06 92.46
CA GLY A 279 12.62 -61.71 93.63
C GLY A 279 12.21 -60.78 94.78
N ARG A 280 12.18 -59.45 94.53
CA ARG A 280 11.71 -58.42 95.47
C ARG A 280 10.33 -57.90 95.05
N ALA A 281 9.57 -57.35 96.01
CA ALA A 281 8.25 -56.78 95.75
C ALA A 281 8.34 -55.65 94.70
N PRO A 282 7.50 -55.66 93.64
CA PRO A 282 7.48 -54.62 92.63
C PRO A 282 7.33 -53.24 93.26
N THR A 283 8.10 -52.26 92.79
CA THR A 283 8.01 -50.82 93.18
C THR A 283 8.44 -50.44 94.60
N GLU A 284 9.00 -51.37 95.38
CA GLU A 284 9.41 -51.12 96.76
C GLU A 284 10.90 -51.40 96.96
N GLY A 285 11.69 -50.37 97.30
CA GLY A 285 13.11 -50.53 97.63
C GLY A 285 13.94 -49.25 97.56
N PRO A 286 15.11 -49.19 98.23
CA PRO A 286 16.03 -48.04 98.16
C PRO A 286 16.58 -47.77 96.75
N LYS A 287 16.82 -48.83 95.97
CA LYS A 287 17.37 -48.75 94.60
C LYS A 287 16.37 -48.15 93.61
N TYR A 288 15.12 -48.63 93.64
CA TYR A 288 14.01 -48.03 92.88
C TYR A 288 13.79 -46.56 93.24
N ARG A 289 13.71 -46.22 94.54
CA ARG A 289 13.52 -44.82 94.99
C ARG A 289 14.65 -43.89 94.51
N ARG A 290 15.90 -44.38 94.53
CA ARG A 290 17.05 -43.64 93.98
C ARG A 290 16.91 -43.44 92.48
N ALA A 291 16.62 -44.49 91.72
CA ALA A 291 16.45 -44.39 90.28
C ALA A 291 15.34 -43.41 89.89
N VAL A 292 14.19 -43.46 90.59
CA VAL A 292 13.07 -42.52 90.41
C VAL A 292 13.46 -41.08 90.72
N ALA A 293 14.11 -40.85 91.86
CA ALA A 293 14.58 -39.52 92.22
C ALA A 293 15.59 -38.98 91.19
N THR A 294 16.53 -39.81 90.75
CA THR A 294 17.59 -39.40 89.81
C THR A 294 17.06 -39.12 88.41
N TYR A 295 16.18 -39.95 87.82
CA TYR A 295 15.64 -39.60 86.49
C TYR A 295 14.69 -38.40 86.56
N THR A 296 14.00 -38.17 87.69
CA THR A 296 13.11 -37.00 87.86
C THR A 296 13.92 -35.71 87.96
N ASP A 297 15.00 -35.70 88.74
CA ASP A 297 15.95 -34.59 88.83
C ASP A 297 16.62 -34.32 87.46
N LEU A 298 17.05 -35.37 86.76
CA LEU A 298 17.59 -35.25 85.40
C LEU A 298 16.56 -34.69 84.40
N GLN A 299 15.27 -35.02 84.54
CA GLN A 299 14.21 -34.44 83.71
C GLN A 299 14.10 -32.93 83.92
N GLU A 300 14.17 -32.45 85.16
CA GLU A 300 14.15 -31.02 85.47
C GLU A 300 15.39 -30.32 84.92
N GLN A 301 16.58 -30.92 85.08
CA GLN A 301 17.83 -30.39 84.53
C GLN A 301 17.83 -30.36 82.99
N ILE A 302 17.29 -31.38 82.33
CA ILE A 302 17.12 -31.41 80.87
C ILE A 302 16.23 -30.25 80.43
N ASN A 303 15.09 -30.01 81.09
CA ASN A 303 14.20 -28.92 80.75
C ASN A 303 14.88 -27.54 80.91
N LEU A 304 15.69 -27.36 81.97
CA LEU A 304 16.47 -26.13 82.17
C LEU A 304 17.57 -25.93 81.11
N LEU A 305 18.24 -27.00 80.70
CA LEU A 305 19.24 -26.99 79.64
C LEU A 305 18.61 -26.72 78.27
N GLU A 306 17.43 -27.27 77.98
CA GLU A 306 16.66 -27.00 76.76
C GLU A 306 16.21 -25.54 76.69
N GLY A 307 15.77 -24.97 77.82
CA GLY A 307 15.48 -23.55 77.93
C GLY A 307 16.71 -22.69 77.66
N SER A 308 17.84 -23.01 78.29
CA SER A 308 19.11 -22.29 78.10
C SER A 308 19.63 -22.39 76.66
N LEU A 309 19.48 -23.55 76.01
CA LEU A 309 19.83 -23.76 74.61
C LEU A 309 18.99 -22.87 73.69
N THR A 310 17.68 -22.83 73.93
CA THR A 310 16.73 -22.01 73.16
C THR A 310 17.08 -20.53 73.30
N ASP A 311 17.40 -20.06 74.51
CA ASP A 311 17.80 -18.68 74.77
C ASP A 311 19.12 -18.32 74.06
N ALA A 312 20.13 -19.20 74.12
CA ALA A 312 21.41 -19.00 73.45
C ALA A 312 21.27 -18.99 71.91
N GLN A 313 20.42 -19.87 71.36
CA GLN A 313 20.07 -19.88 69.94
C GLN A 313 19.34 -18.59 69.53
N ALA A 314 18.39 -18.12 70.33
CA ALA A 314 17.68 -16.86 70.06
C ALA A 314 18.64 -15.66 70.06
N LYS A 315 19.60 -15.60 70.99
CA LYS A 315 20.66 -14.58 71.02
C LYS A 315 21.55 -14.64 69.77
N LEU A 316 21.90 -15.85 69.32
CA LEU A 316 22.71 -16.04 68.11
C LEU A 316 21.96 -15.58 66.85
N GLU A 317 20.67 -15.91 66.73
CA GLU A 317 19.82 -15.46 65.62
C GLU A 317 19.63 -13.94 65.63
N ALA A 318 19.47 -13.32 66.80
CA ALA A 318 19.35 -11.86 66.92
C ALA A 318 20.64 -11.11 66.51
N LEU A 319 21.80 -11.77 66.60
CA LEU A 319 23.11 -11.18 66.26
C LEU A 319 23.37 -11.14 64.74
N LYS A 320 22.81 -12.09 63.97
CA LYS A 320 23.00 -12.19 62.51
C LYS A 320 22.76 -10.88 61.73
N PRO A 321 21.61 -10.19 61.87
CA PRO A 321 21.36 -8.95 61.13
C PRO A 321 22.37 -7.85 61.47
N GLY A 322 22.89 -7.83 62.71
CA GLY A 322 23.94 -6.90 63.12
C GLY A 322 25.27 -7.15 62.39
N ILE A 323 25.68 -8.41 62.23
CA ILE A 323 26.89 -8.78 61.48
C ILE A 323 26.73 -8.45 59.99
N GLU A 324 25.58 -8.77 59.39
CA GLU A 324 25.32 -8.47 57.98
C GLU A 324 25.37 -6.96 57.71
N THR A 325 24.72 -6.17 58.56
CA THR A 325 24.74 -4.70 58.48
C THR A 325 26.16 -4.16 58.64
N ALA A 326 26.88 -4.57 59.68
CA ALA A 326 28.26 -4.12 59.92
C ALA A 326 29.21 -4.50 58.77
N THR A 327 29.01 -5.67 58.15
CA THR A 327 29.77 -6.10 56.97
C THR A 327 29.47 -5.24 55.75
N SER A 328 28.20 -4.92 55.50
CA SER A 328 27.79 -4.05 54.40
C SER A 328 28.40 -2.65 54.55
N GLU A 329 28.24 -2.04 55.72
CA GLU A 329 28.79 -0.71 56.03
C GLU A 329 30.32 -0.68 55.91
N LEU A 330 31.01 -1.74 56.35
CA LEU A 330 32.46 -1.85 56.21
C LEU A 330 32.88 -1.87 54.74
N ASN A 331 32.19 -2.65 53.91
CA ASN A 331 32.47 -2.76 52.48
C ASN A 331 32.24 -1.42 51.75
N GLU A 332 31.20 -0.66 52.14
CA GLU A 332 30.93 0.68 51.60
C GLU A 332 32.08 1.64 51.90
N VAL A 333 32.48 1.75 53.17
CA VAL A 333 33.59 2.63 53.59
C VAL A 333 34.90 2.20 52.94
N GLN A 334 35.14 0.89 52.78
CA GLN A 334 36.32 0.38 52.12
C GLN A 334 36.34 0.69 50.61
N LYS A 335 35.17 0.67 49.96
CA LYS A 335 35.02 1.10 48.56
C LYS A 335 35.30 2.59 48.41
N GLU A 336 34.72 3.43 49.27
CA GLU A 336 34.98 4.88 49.28
C GLU A 336 36.45 5.21 49.50
N ARG A 337 37.11 4.50 50.43
CA ARG A 337 38.56 4.63 50.64
C ARG A 337 39.35 4.25 49.39
N ASN A 338 39.02 3.13 48.76
CA ASN A 338 39.71 2.68 47.54
C ASN A 338 39.54 3.69 46.39
N ASP A 339 38.37 4.31 46.27
CA ASP A 339 38.10 5.37 45.29
C ASP A 339 38.93 6.64 45.59
N LEU A 340 39.23 6.94 46.86
CA LEU A 340 40.06 8.08 47.29
C LEU A 340 41.58 7.80 47.23
N VAL A 341 42.02 6.53 47.33
CA VAL A 341 43.45 6.14 47.30
C VAL A 341 44.11 6.39 45.94
N LEU A 342 43.36 6.81 44.92
CA LEU A 342 43.92 7.50 43.76
C LEU A 342 44.68 8.74 44.24
N ASN A 343 46.01 8.71 44.15
CA ASN A 343 46.80 9.89 44.50
C ASN A 343 46.52 11.03 43.50
N GLU A 344 46.70 12.28 43.95
CA GLU A 344 46.53 13.49 43.13
C GLU A 344 47.32 13.39 41.81
N THR A 345 48.49 12.74 41.84
CA THR A 345 49.30 12.43 40.66
C THR A 345 48.58 11.56 39.63
N SER A 346 47.86 10.52 40.06
CA SER A 346 47.07 9.65 39.17
C SER A 346 45.87 10.39 38.58
N TYR A 347 45.26 11.30 39.35
CA TYR A 347 44.15 12.12 38.87
C TYR A 347 44.59 13.11 37.78
N GLU A 348 45.72 13.80 37.98
CA GLU A 348 46.28 14.68 36.94
C GLU A 348 46.73 13.89 35.70
N GLN A 349 47.32 12.71 35.87
CA GLN A 349 47.61 11.80 34.75
C GLN A 349 46.35 11.40 33.99
N ILE A 350 45.26 11.04 34.68
CA ILE A 350 43.98 10.70 34.03
C ILE A 350 43.43 11.90 33.23
N LYS A 351 43.58 13.14 33.71
CA LYS A 351 43.17 14.33 32.93
C LYS A 351 44.00 14.49 31.66
N GLU A 352 45.32 14.38 31.78
CA GLU A 352 46.24 14.47 30.64
C GLU A 352 45.95 13.37 29.61
N ASP A 353 45.71 12.14 30.07
CA ASP A 353 45.36 11.01 29.21
C ASP A 353 44.02 11.23 28.48
N ILE A 354 42.99 11.72 29.19
CA ILE A 354 41.71 12.07 28.56
C ILE A 354 41.91 13.13 27.48
N PHE A 355 42.70 14.17 27.76
CA PHE A 355 42.98 15.22 26.79
C PHE A 355 43.70 14.69 25.55
N GLY A 356 44.77 13.90 25.75
CA GLY A 356 45.51 13.27 24.65
C GLY A 356 44.66 12.28 23.84
N LEU A 357 43.76 11.54 24.49
CA LEU A 357 42.81 10.66 23.81
C LEU A 357 41.74 11.44 23.04
N GLN A 358 41.29 12.59 23.55
CA GLN A 358 40.36 13.46 22.82
C GLN A 358 40.98 14.02 21.53
N GLU A 359 42.26 14.44 21.57
CA GLU A 359 42.98 14.85 20.37
C GLU A 359 43.10 13.70 19.36
N LYS A 360 43.51 12.51 19.83
CA LYS A 360 43.55 11.29 18.99
C LYS A 360 42.19 10.94 18.40
N LEU A 361 41.10 11.11 19.16
CA LEU A 361 39.74 10.86 18.70
C LEU A 361 39.36 11.79 17.55
N VAL A 362 39.72 13.08 17.63
CA VAL A 362 39.44 14.05 16.56
C VAL A 362 40.18 13.67 15.29
N VAL A 363 41.46 13.31 15.40
CA VAL A 363 42.27 12.84 14.26
C VAL A 363 41.66 11.56 13.66
N ALA A 364 41.38 10.55 14.48
CA ALA A 364 40.80 9.28 14.03
C ALA A 364 39.43 9.46 13.36
N LYS A 365 38.58 10.37 13.86
CA LYS A 365 37.30 10.71 13.21
C LYS A 365 37.50 11.40 11.86
N THR A 366 38.49 12.27 11.76
CA THR A 366 38.83 12.96 10.50
C THR A 366 39.30 11.95 9.45
N ASP A 367 40.19 11.04 9.85
CA ASP A 367 40.69 9.97 8.99
C ASP A 367 39.56 9.02 8.54
N LEU A 368 38.66 8.65 9.46
CA LEU A 368 37.49 7.83 9.15
C LEU A 368 36.57 8.51 8.13
N ASN A 369 36.27 9.80 8.31
CA ASN A 369 35.43 10.55 7.37
C ASN A 369 36.08 10.62 5.98
N LEU A 370 37.38 10.87 5.93
CA LEU A 370 38.15 10.90 4.69
C LEU A 370 38.20 9.51 4.01
N ALA A 371 38.24 8.42 4.78
CA ALA A 371 38.14 7.06 4.25
C ALA A 371 36.74 6.77 3.67
N ILE A 372 35.66 7.23 4.34
CA ILE A 372 34.28 7.12 3.85
C ILE A 372 34.11 7.90 2.54
N GLU A 373 34.61 9.13 2.47
CA GLU A 373 34.55 9.95 1.25
C GLU A 373 35.30 9.27 0.08
N LYS A 374 36.51 8.76 0.34
CA LYS A 374 37.28 7.99 -0.66
C LYS A 374 36.57 6.71 -1.09
N LYS A 375 35.87 6.01 -0.19
CA LYS A 375 35.04 4.84 -0.55
C LYS A 375 33.92 5.27 -1.50
N GLN A 376 33.20 6.35 -1.18
CA GLN A 376 32.10 6.84 -2.01
C GLN A 376 32.59 7.21 -3.41
N GLN A 377 33.70 7.95 -3.50
CA GLN A 377 34.31 8.30 -4.78
C GLN A 377 34.69 7.05 -5.60
N LYS A 378 35.35 6.05 -4.99
CA LYS A 378 35.72 4.81 -5.67
C LYS A 378 34.51 4.00 -6.11
N LEU A 379 33.44 3.97 -5.31
CA LEU A 379 32.19 3.31 -5.69
C LEU A 379 31.57 3.99 -6.91
N ASP A 380 31.54 5.32 -6.94
CA ASP A 380 30.98 6.06 -8.08
C ASP A 380 31.83 5.90 -9.34
N GLU A 381 33.15 5.93 -9.23
CA GLU A 381 34.06 5.59 -10.34
C GLU A 381 33.83 4.16 -10.85
N TYR A 382 33.60 3.20 -9.95
CA TYR A 382 33.34 1.82 -10.30
C TYR A 382 31.95 1.62 -10.93
N ARG A 383 30.92 2.34 -10.49
CA ARG A 383 29.59 2.37 -11.12
C ARG A 383 29.70 2.80 -12.58
N VAL A 384 30.35 3.93 -12.84
CA VAL A 384 30.57 4.44 -14.20
C VAL A 384 31.35 3.44 -15.06
N LYS A 385 32.31 2.73 -14.46
CA LYS A 385 33.05 1.67 -15.16
C LYS A 385 32.14 0.50 -15.53
N LEU A 386 31.34 -0.02 -14.60
CA LEU A 386 30.42 -1.12 -14.86
C LEU A 386 29.34 -0.74 -15.89
N GLU A 387 28.87 0.51 -15.88
CA GLU A 387 27.98 1.04 -16.91
C GLU A 387 28.64 1.05 -18.30
N LYS A 388 29.88 1.53 -18.40
CA LYS A 388 30.67 1.50 -19.65
C LYS A 388 30.96 0.09 -20.14
N ASP A 389 31.14 -0.86 -19.23
CA ASP A 389 31.34 -2.27 -19.53
C ASP A 389 30.04 -2.97 -20.00
N GLY A 390 28.91 -2.24 -20.05
CA GLY A 390 27.63 -2.74 -20.55
C GLY A 390 26.91 -3.68 -19.59
N LEU A 391 27.35 -3.75 -18.34
CA LEU A 391 26.73 -4.58 -17.30
C LEU A 391 25.45 -3.95 -16.75
N PHE A 392 25.27 -2.64 -16.93
CA PHE A 392 24.06 -1.93 -16.53
C PHE A 392 23.04 -1.89 -17.67
N TYR A 393 21.83 -2.36 -17.36
CA TYR A 393 20.65 -2.30 -18.20
C TYR A 393 19.75 -1.14 -17.75
N GLU A 394 19.67 -0.11 -18.58
CA GLU A 394 18.79 1.03 -18.36
C GLU A 394 17.32 0.66 -18.61
N VAL A 395 16.45 0.99 -17.64
CA VAL A 395 15.02 0.74 -17.74
C VAL A 395 14.36 1.77 -18.65
N LYS A 396 14.05 1.38 -19.88
CA LYS A 396 13.22 2.19 -20.77
C LYS A 396 11.75 2.08 -20.38
N THR A 397 11.06 3.19 -20.15
CA THR A 397 9.66 3.23 -19.68
C THR A 397 8.63 3.45 -20.79
N GLY A 398 9.04 3.41 -22.06
CA GLY A 398 8.18 3.71 -23.21
C GLY A 398 7.04 2.70 -23.42
N MET A 399 6.02 3.09 -24.18
CA MET A 399 4.81 2.30 -24.42
C MET A 399 5.06 0.92 -25.04
N LEU A 400 6.01 0.81 -25.98
CA LEU A 400 6.40 -0.49 -26.53
C LEU A 400 6.88 -1.45 -25.43
N ARG A 401 7.61 -0.93 -24.43
CA ARG A 401 8.07 -1.71 -23.29
C ARG A 401 6.91 -2.08 -22.37
N ARG A 402 5.99 -1.15 -22.10
CA ARG A 402 4.75 -1.43 -21.35
C ARG A 402 3.88 -2.50 -22.05
N TYR A 403 3.79 -2.46 -23.38
CA TYR A 403 3.11 -3.49 -24.17
C TYR A 403 3.81 -4.85 -24.10
N LEU A 404 5.14 -4.89 -24.20
CA LEU A 404 5.91 -6.13 -24.04
C LEU A 404 5.77 -6.69 -22.62
N ALA A 405 5.80 -5.83 -21.60
CA ALA A 405 5.57 -6.23 -20.22
C ALA A 405 4.15 -6.79 -20.02
N LEU A 406 3.13 -6.15 -20.60
CA LEU A 406 1.77 -6.67 -20.62
C LEU A 406 1.69 -8.06 -21.27
N LYS A 407 2.35 -8.25 -22.42
CA LYS A 407 2.43 -9.55 -23.09
C LYS A 407 3.12 -10.60 -22.22
N ASN A 408 4.14 -10.21 -21.48
CA ASN A 408 4.83 -11.10 -20.52
C ASN A 408 3.90 -11.47 -19.36
N ILE A 409 3.11 -10.52 -18.84
CA ILE A 409 2.08 -10.77 -17.81
C ILE A 409 1.03 -11.76 -18.33
N HIS A 410 0.56 -11.63 -19.58
CA HIS A 410 -0.37 -12.60 -20.17
C HIS A 410 0.24 -14.00 -20.31
N SER A 411 1.56 -14.09 -20.45
CA SER A 411 2.30 -15.35 -20.58
C SER A 411 2.73 -15.93 -19.22
N ASP A 412 2.44 -15.24 -18.12
CA ASP A 412 2.80 -15.65 -16.77
C ASP A 412 1.98 -16.88 -16.34
N PRO A 413 2.62 -17.95 -15.81
CA PRO A 413 1.92 -19.18 -15.42
C PRO A 413 0.97 -19.00 -14.23
N GLU A 414 1.20 -18.02 -13.35
CA GLU A 414 0.39 -17.82 -12.14
C GLU A 414 -0.78 -16.85 -12.39
N ILE A 415 -0.50 -15.71 -13.03
CA ILE A 415 -1.49 -14.62 -13.20
C ILE A 415 -1.99 -14.46 -14.65
N GLY A 416 -1.36 -15.11 -15.63
CA GLY A 416 -1.61 -14.87 -17.05
C GLY A 416 -3.01 -15.24 -17.53
N GLN A 417 -3.62 -16.29 -16.96
CA GLN A 417 -5.01 -16.66 -17.28
C GLN A 417 -5.99 -15.58 -16.82
N ALA A 418 -5.82 -15.07 -15.60
CA ALA A 418 -6.68 -14.02 -15.05
C ALA A 418 -6.50 -12.70 -15.83
N ALA A 419 -5.26 -12.34 -16.14
CA ALA A 419 -4.95 -11.14 -16.94
C ALA A 419 -5.54 -11.23 -18.36
N SER A 420 -5.47 -12.41 -19.00
CA SER A 420 -6.05 -12.65 -20.33
C SER A 420 -7.59 -12.58 -20.31
N LEU A 421 -8.24 -13.14 -19.28
CA LEU A 421 -9.68 -13.04 -19.10
C LEU A 421 -10.13 -11.61 -18.88
N PHE A 422 -9.37 -10.83 -18.09
CA PHE A 422 -9.66 -9.41 -17.87
C PHE A 422 -9.50 -8.60 -19.17
N SER A 423 -8.45 -8.85 -19.96
CA SER A 423 -8.25 -8.27 -21.30
C SER A 423 -9.46 -8.56 -22.20
N LEU A 424 -9.92 -9.80 -22.21
CA LEU A 424 -11.09 -10.22 -23.00
C LEU A 424 -12.36 -9.50 -22.54
N LEU A 425 -12.58 -9.39 -21.23
CA LEU A 425 -13.74 -8.70 -20.66
C LEU A 425 -13.74 -7.22 -21.04
N LEU A 426 -12.60 -6.54 -20.95
CA LEU A 426 -12.46 -5.14 -21.39
C LEU A 426 -12.74 -4.99 -22.88
N LYS A 427 -12.19 -5.87 -23.72
CA LYS A 427 -12.46 -5.87 -25.17
C LYS A 427 -13.95 -6.05 -25.45
N ILE A 428 -14.59 -7.04 -24.83
CA ILE A 428 -16.04 -7.27 -24.98
C ILE A 428 -16.83 -6.06 -24.50
N PHE A 429 -16.45 -5.43 -23.39
CA PHE A 429 -17.12 -4.25 -22.86
C PHE A 429 -17.05 -3.06 -23.82
N PHE A 430 -15.86 -2.74 -24.35
CA PHE A 430 -15.70 -1.66 -25.34
C PHE A 430 -16.42 -1.98 -26.65
N ILE A 431 -16.33 -3.22 -27.13
CA ILE A 431 -17.08 -3.69 -28.30
C ILE A 431 -18.57 -3.52 -28.06
N ALA A 432 -19.07 -3.92 -26.89
CA ALA A 432 -20.48 -3.79 -26.53
C ALA A 432 -20.91 -2.33 -26.48
N ILE A 433 -20.15 -1.41 -25.88
CA ILE A 433 -20.47 0.02 -25.86
C ILE A 433 -20.54 0.60 -27.28
N GLU A 434 -19.58 0.25 -28.13
CA GLU A 434 -19.50 0.75 -29.51
C GLU A 434 -20.59 0.16 -30.42
N LEU A 435 -20.89 -1.14 -30.28
CA LEU A 435 -21.90 -1.84 -31.10
C LEU A 435 -23.33 -1.74 -30.56
N MET A 436 -23.55 -1.53 -29.26
CA MET A 436 -24.89 -1.46 -28.65
C MET A 436 -25.81 -0.46 -29.36
N PRO A 437 -25.36 0.75 -29.77
CA PRO A 437 -26.19 1.66 -30.56
C PRO A 437 -26.63 1.09 -31.91
N VAL A 438 -25.75 0.34 -32.59
CA VAL A 438 -26.06 -0.34 -33.86
C VAL A 438 -27.05 -1.48 -33.62
N ILE A 439 -26.83 -2.29 -32.58
CA ILE A 439 -27.71 -3.39 -32.18
C ILE A 439 -29.10 -2.88 -31.80
N ILE A 440 -29.18 -1.86 -30.92
CA ILE A 440 -30.44 -1.26 -30.50
C ILE A 440 -31.20 -0.74 -31.72
N LYS A 441 -30.51 -0.11 -32.68
CA LYS A 441 -31.14 0.36 -33.89
C LYS A 441 -31.65 -0.77 -34.78
N LEU A 442 -30.89 -1.84 -34.93
CA LEU A 442 -31.27 -3.01 -35.74
C LEU A 442 -32.52 -3.70 -35.19
N PHE A 443 -32.64 -3.84 -33.87
CA PHE A 443 -33.71 -4.61 -33.23
C PHE A 443 -34.87 -3.77 -32.69
N PHE A 444 -34.64 -2.51 -32.31
CA PHE A 444 -35.59 -1.70 -31.53
C PHE A 444 -35.86 -0.31 -32.10
N SER A 445 -35.42 0.03 -33.32
CA SER A 445 -35.82 1.30 -33.96
C SER A 445 -37.21 1.17 -34.59
N PRO A 446 -38.28 1.71 -33.99
CA PRO A 446 -39.52 1.90 -34.72
C PRO A 446 -39.31 2.86 -35.88
N PHE A 447 -40.29 2.87 -36.78
CA PHE A 447 -40.32 3.77 -37.92
C PHE A 447 -40.38 5.23 -37.46
N SER A 448 -39.44 6.06 -37.91
CA SER A 448 -39.39 7.47 -37.52
C SER A 448 -40.24 8.33 -38.47
N PHE A 449 -41.14 9.14 -37.91
CA PHE A 449 -41.99 10.04 -38.70
C PHE A 449 -41.16 11.12 -39.42
N TYR A 450 -40.04 11.52 -38.82
CA TYR A 450 -39.05 12.39 -39.45
C TYR A 450 -38.56 11.84 -40.80
N SER A 451 -38.14 10.57 -40.84
CA SER A 451 -37.63 9.94 -42.06
C SER A 451 -38.68 9.87 -43.18
N LEU A 452 -39.95 9.63 -42.82
CA LEU A 452 -41.06 9.62 -43.78
C LEU A 452 -41.33 11.01 -44.36
N ARG A 453 -41.33 12.05 -43.52
CA ARG A 453 -41.54 13.42 -43.98
C ARG A 453 -40.39 13.92 -44.83
N MET A 454 -39.16 13.57 -44.45
CA MET A 454 -37.99 13.85 -45.27
C MET A 454 -38.05 13.21 -46.64
N TYR A 455 -38.42 11.93 -46.68
CA TYR A 455 -38.60 11.21 -47.93
C TYR A 455 -39.66 11.87 -48.83
N ARG A 456 -40.79 12.32 -48.26
CA ARG A 456 -41.82 13.06 -49.01
C ARG A 456 -41.31 14.41 -49.53
N LYS A 457 -40.63 15.20 -48.69
CA LYS A 457 -40.04 16.49 -49.09
C LYS A 457 -39.03 16.31 -50.22
N MET A 458 -38.20 15.27 -50.14
CA MET A 458 -37.24 14.89 -51.19
C MET A 458 -37.94 14.44 -52.48
N GLN A 459 -39.00 13.65 -52.40
CA GLN A 459 -39.76 13.24 -53.59
C GLN A 459 -40.45 14.42 -54.29
N ILE A 460 -41.03 15.36 -53.53
CA ILE A 460 -41.63 16.57 -54.09
C ILE A 460 -40.56 17.42 -54.78
N ALA A 461 -39.42 17.65 -54.11
CA ALA A 461 -38.31 18.41 -54.69
C ALA A 461 -37.72 17.74 -55.96
N LEU A 462 -37.63 16.40 -55.98
CA LEU A 462 -37.20 15.66 -57.17
C LEU A 462 -38.17 15.84 -58.35
N LEU A 463 -39.48 15.81 -58.09
CA LEU A 463 -40.49 16.05 -59.13
C LEU A 463 -40.44 17.49 -59.65
N GLU A 464 -40.27 18.46 -58.76
CA GLU A 464 -40.08 19.88 -59.13
C GLU A 464 -38.81 20.09 -59.97
N GLU A 465 -37.69 19.45 -59.61
CA GLU A 465 -36.46 19.49 -60.42
C GLU A 465 -36.63 18.79 -61.77
N GLU A 466 -37.34 17.66 -61.83
CA GLU A 466 -37.66 16.98 -63.09
C GLU A 466 -38.49 17.89 -64.01
N GLU A 467 -39.50 18.59 -63.48
CA GLU A 467 -40.32 19.55 -64.24
C GLU A 467 -39.47 20.73 -64.76
N LEU A 468 -38.60 21.30 -63.93
CA LEU A 468 -37.68 22.38 -64.33
C LEU A 468 -36.68 21.91 -65.39
N LEU A 469 -36.19 20.68 -65.27
CA LEU A 469 -35.24 20.09 -66.20
C LEU A 469 -35.90 19.79 -67.56
N GLU A 470 -37.15 19.31 -67.57
CA GLU A 470 -37.93 19.14 -68.80
C GLU A 470 -38.27 20.50 -69.44
N ALA A 471 -38.61 21.53 -68.65
CA ALA A 471 -38.82 22.89 -69.15
C ALA A 471 -37.54 23.46 -69.80
N ALA A 472 -36.38 23.31 -69.16
CA ALA A 472 -35.09 23.75 -69.68
C ALA A 472 -34.67 22.98 -70.94
N LYS A 473 -34.95 21.67 -71.02
CA LYS A 473 -34.74 20.87 -72.23
C LYS A 473 -35.64 21.34 -73.37
N ALA A 474 -36.91 21.63 -73.10
CA ALA A 474 -37.86 22.13 -74.09
C ALA A 474 -37.44 23.52 -74.63
N GLU A 475 -36.97 24.40 -73.76
CA GLU A 475 -36.45 25.72 -74.13
C GLU A 475 -35.18 25.62 -74.98
N ARG A 476 -34.22 24.75 -74.61
CA ARG A 476 -33.03 24.47 -75.44
C ARG A 476 -33.39 23.90 -76.81
N LYS A 477 -34.42 23.03 -76.88
CA LYS A 477 -34.90 22.48 -78.15
C LYS A 477 -35.48 23.58 -79.04
N LYS A 478 -36.33 24.46 -78.49
CA LYS A 478 -36.86 25.64 -79.21
C LYS A 478 -35.75 26.59 -79.67
N ALA A 479 -34.78 26.89 -78.81
CA ALA A 479 -33.64 27.73 -79.17
C ALA A 479 -32.79 27.12 -80.29
N ARG A 480 -32.60 25.79 -80.30
CA ARG A 480 -31.92 25.08 -81.39
C ARG A 480 -32.72 25.12 -82.69
N GLU A 481 -34.02 24.91 -82.64
CA GLU A 481 -34.90 25.01 -83.81
C GLU A 481 -34.91 26.43 -84.40
N ASN A 482 -34.93 27.46 -83.55
CA ASN A 482 -34.84 28.85 -83.99
C ASN A 482 -33.49 29.18 -84.63
N ARG A 483 -32.36 28.72 -84.06
CA ARG A 483 -31.04 28.89 -84.68
C ARG A 483 -30.91 28.19 -86.04
N ILE A 484 -31.54 27.03 -86.20
CA ILE A 484 -31.55 26.31 -87.49
C ILE A 484 -32.39 27.08 -88.51
N LYS A 485 -33.52 27.68 -88.11
CA LYS A 485 -34.32 28.56 -88.98
C LYS A 485 -33.57 29.83 -89.37
N GLU A 486 -32.94 30.51 -88.41
CA GLU A 486 -32.12 31.70 -88.66
C GLU A 486 -30.93 31.40 -89.58
N ALA A 487 -30.27 30.24 -89.43
CA ALA A 487 -29.22 29.80 -90.33
C ALA A 487 -29.74 29.52 -91.75
N GLY A 488 -30.92 28.88 -91.88
CA GLY A 488 -31.56 28.66 -93.17
C GLY A 488 -32.03 29.95 -93.86
N GLU A 489 -32.45 30.97 -93.10
CA GLU A 489 -32.81 32.29 -93.63
C GLU A 489 -31.57 33.08 -94.07
N LEU A 490 -30.44 32.99 -93.35
CA LEU A 490 -29.17 33.57 -93.77
C LEU A 490 -28.62 32.94 -95.06
N ASP A 491 -28.76 31.63 -95.22
CA ASP A 491 -28.39 30.94 -96.46
C ASP A 491 -29.30 31.33 -97.64
N ALA A 492 -30.58 31.61 -97.39
CA ALA A 492 -31.52 32.09 -98.41
C ALA A 492 -31.26 33.56 -98.82
N VAL A 493 -30.81 34.41 -97.90
CA VAL A 493 -30.45 35.82 -98.18
C VAL A 493 -29.11 35.93 -98.92
N ASN A 494 -28.17 35.01 -98.69
CA ASN A 494 -26.90 34.97 -99.44
C ASN A 494 -27.01 34.33 -100.84
N ALA A 495 -28.17 33.76 -101.20
CA ALA A 495 -28.43 33.11 -102.48
C ALA A 495 -29.17 34.01 -103.51
N ILE A 496 -29.43 35.28 -103.15
CA ILE A 496 -29.98 36.34 -104.01
C ILE A 496 -28.87 37.37 -104.22
#